data_AF-A0A9P4TYP0-F1
#
_entry.id   AF-A0A9P4TYP0-F1
#
_cell.length_a   1.000
_cell.length_b   1.000
_cell.length_c   1.000
_cell.angle_alpha   90.00
_cell.angle_beta   90.00
_cell.angle_gamma   90.00
#
_symmetry.space_group_name_H-M   'P 1'
#
loop_
_entity.id
_entity.type
_entity.pdbx_description
1 polymer ?
#
loop_
_entity_poly.entity_id
_entity_poly.type
_entity_poly.pdbx_seq_one_letter_code
_entity_poly.pdbx_strand_id
1 'polypeptide(L)' 'MVPFNTATRAQALGLKVAGLENAQIEDFTGIKPRTLRNLYQRALHRDFDPDTRPCQILDKHVEDAPRSGRPSTNPVKKK' A
#
# COMPACT_ATOMS: atom_id res chain seq x y z
N MET A 1 12.39 1.11 8.35
CA MET A 1 11.05 0.50 8.52
C MET A 1 11.01 -0.71 7.61
N VAL A 2 10.82 -1.90 8.17
CA VAL A 2 10.73 -3.14 7.37
C VAL A 2 9.52 -3.01 6.44
N PRO A 3 9.69 -3.24 5.12
CA PRO A 3 8.55 -3.21 4.20
C PRO A 3 7.59 -4.34 4.57
N PHE A 4 6.30 -4.00 4.76
CA PHE A 4 5.27 -5.03 4.88
C PHE A 4 5.08 -5.73 3.54
N ASN A 5 4.94 -7.06 3.58
CA ASN A 5 4.69 -7.85 2.38
C ASN A 5 3.36 -7.43 1.71
N THR A 6 3.28 -7.60 0.39
CA THR A 6 2.09 -7.28 -0.40
C THR A 6 0.82 -7.92 0.17
N ALA A 7 0.91 -9.19 0.59
CA ALA A 7 -0.19 -9.91 1.21
C ALA A 7 -0.70 -9.24 2.51
N THR A 8 0.19 -8.80 3.39
CA THR A 8 -0.19 -8.12 4.65
C THR A 8 -0.86 -6.78 4.38
N ARG A 9 -0.40 -6.05 3.34
CA ARG A 9 -1.02 -4.79 2.92
C ARG A 9 -2.40 -5.01 2.30
N ALA A 10 -2.55 -6.04 1.48
CA ALA A 10 -3.85 -6.43 0.92
C ALA A 10 -4.84 -6.82 2.02
N GLN A 11 -4.39 -7.60 3.01
CA GLN A 11 -5.19 -7.93 4.19
C GLN A 11 -5.62 -6.67 4.94
N ALA A 12 -4.70 -5.76 5.26
CA ALA A 12 -5.01 -4.53 5.97
C ALA A 12 -5.99 -3.62 5.20
N LEU A 13 -5.83 -3.51 3.88
CA LEU A 13 -6.74 -2.77 3.02
C LEU A 13 -8.14 -3.40 2.99
N GLY A 14 -8.21 -4.72 2.90
CA GLY A 14 -9.47 -5.48 2.95
C GLY A 14 -10.21 -5.30 4.28
N LEU A 15 -9.50 -5.45 5.40
CA LEU A 15 -10.08 -5.22 6.73
C LEU A 15 -10.58 -3.77 6.90
N LYS A 16 -9.87 -2.80 6.30
CA LYS A 16 -10.30 -1.41 6.32
C LYS A 16 -11.61 -1.20 5.56
N VAL A 17 -11.76 -1.80 4.38
CA VAL A 17 -13.00 -1.72 3.59
C VAL A 17 -14.14 -2.51 4.23
N ALA A 18 -13.82 -3.58 4.96
CA ALA A 18 -14.78 -4.32 5.78
C ALA A 18 -15.29 -3.54 7.00
N GLY A 19 -14.73 -2.35 7.29
CA GLY A 19 -15.20 -1.46 8.35
C GLY A 19 -14.57 -1.70 9.73
N LEU A 20 -13.49 -2.47 9.83
CA LEU A 20 -12.81 -2.68 11.11
C LEU A 20 -12.12 -1.40 11.60
N GLU A 21 -12.01 -1.29 12.92
CA GLU A 21 -11.30 -0.18 13.55
C GLU A 21 -9.78 -0.28 13.33
N ASN A 22 -9.10 0.87 13.30
CA ASN A 22 -7.67 0.90 13.05
C ASN A 22 -6.85 0.13 14.11
N ALA A 23 -7.31 0.10 15.36
CA ALA A 23 -6.66 -0.65 16.44
C ALA A 23 -6.72 -2.15 16.16
N GLN A 24 -7.89 -2.67 15.77
CA GLN A 24 -8.04 -4.09 15.39
C GLN A 24 -7.17 -4.44 14.18
N ILE A 25 -7.11 -3.55 13.18
CA ILE A 25 -6.27 -3.77 11.99
C ILE A 25 -4.78 -3.79 12.38
N GLU A 26 -4.35 -2.92 13.30
CA GLU A 26 -2.99 -2.94 13.84
C GLU A 26 -2.71 -4.25 14.58
N ASP A 27 -3.64 -4.73 15.40
CA ASP A 27 -3.51 -6.00 16.12
C ASP A 27 -3.40 -7.21 15.15
N PHE A 28 -4.19 -7.23 14.07
CA PHE A 28 -4.17 -8.33 13.09
C PHE A 28 -2.95 -8.30 12.17
N THR A 29 -2.47 -7.12 11.79
CA THR A 29 -1.48 -6.97 10.69
C THR A 29 -0.13 -6.40 11.13
N GLY A 30 -0.06 -5.83 12.34
CA GLY A 30 1.07 -5.03 12.82
C GLY A 30 1.23 -3.67 12.11
N ILE A 31 0.32 -3.31 11.19
CA ILE A 31 0.40 -2.06 10.44
C ILE A 31 -0.18 -0.93 11.28
N LYS A 32 0.70 -0.02 11.71
CA LYS A 32 0.29 1.20 12.43
C LYS A 32 -0.75 2.02 11.64
N PRO A 33 -1.71 2.68 12.31
CA PRO A 33 -2.77 3.46 11.68
C PRO A 33 -2.28 4.51 10.67
N ARG A 34 -1.13 5.14 10.94
CA ARG A 34 -0.49 6.10 10.02
C ARG A 34 -0.09 5.44 8.69
N THR A 35 0.47 4.23 8.76
CA THR A 35 0.89 3.46 7.59
C THR A 35 -0.32 2.97 6.80
N LEU A 36 -1.35 2.50 7.52
CA LEU A 36 -2.63 2.10 6.92
C LEU A 36 -3.28 3.26 6.15
N ARG A 37 -3.31 4.46 6.73
CA ARG A 37 -3.82 5.66 6.05
C ARG A 37 -3.06 5.95 4.75
N ASN A 38 -1.73 5.89 4.78
CA ASN A 38 -0.90 6.12 3.60
C ASN A 38 -1.12 5.04 2.52
N LEU A 39 -1.28 3.78 2.93
CA LEU A 39 -1.62 2.68 2.04
C LEU A 39 -2.98 2.92 1.37
N TYR A 40 -4.00 3.26 2.14
CA TYR A 40 -5.34 3.53 1.65
C TYR A 40 -5.35 4.69 0.63
N GLN A 41 -4.67 5.80 0.93
CA GLN A 41 -4.54 6.92 0.00
C GLN A 41 -3.84 6.53 -1.31
N ARG A 42 -2.77 5.73 -1.24
CA ARG A 42 -2.09 5.22 -2.43
C ARG A 42 -2.98 4.29 -3.26
N ALA A 43 -3.79 3.47 -2.61
CA ALA A 43 -4.76 2.62 -3.29
C ALA A 43 -5.76 3.50 -4.07
N LEU A 44 -6.35 4.52 -3.42
CA LEU A 44 -7.27 5.48 -4.06
C LEU A 44 -6.63 6.17 -5.27
N HIS A 45 -5.38 6.59 -5.17
CA HIS A 45 -4.62 7.17 -6.29
C HIS A 45 -4.38 6.22 -7.46
N ARG A 46 -4.58 4.91 -7.29
CA ARG A 46 -4.42 3.87 -8.30
C ARG A 46 -5.76 3.27 -8.72
N ASP A 47 -6.80 4.10 -8.66
CA ASP A 47 -8.17 3.77 -9.04
C ASP A 47 -8.77 2.64 -8.20
N PHE A 48 -8.43 2.59 -6.91
CA PHE A 48 -9.14 1.73 -5.97
C PHE A 48 -10.46 2.39 -5.59
N ASP A 49 -11.57 1.66 -5.75
CA ASP A 49 -12.88 2.09 -5.29
C ASP A 49 -13.31 1.26 -4.06
N PRO A 50 -13.38 1.87 -2.86
CA PRO A 50 -13.81 1.20 -1.64
C PRO A 50 -15.31 0.88 -1.59
N ASP A 51 -16.13 1.51 -2.44
CA ASP A 51 -17.58 1.34 -2.43
C ASP A 51 -18.06 0.28 -3.42
N THR A 52 -17.21 -0.08 -4.40
CA THR A 52 -17.49 -1.19 -5.32
C THR A 52 -17.70 -2.51 -4.54
N ARG A 53 -18.75 -3.26 -4.92
CA ARG A 53 -19.07 -4.59 -4.40
C ARG A 53 -19.18 -5.57 -5.57
N PRO A 54 -18.46 -6.72 -5.56
CA PRO A 54 -17.50 -7.16 -4.53
C PRO A 54 -16.23 -6.29 -4.52
N CYS A 55 -15.65 -6.08 -3.33
CA CYS A 55 -14.41 -5.31 -3.20
C CYS A 55 -13.27 -6.06 -3.89
N GLN A 56 -12.69 -5.47 -4.93
CA GLN A 56 -11.59 -6.08 -5.68
C GLN A 56 -10.25 -5.39 -5.33
N ILE A 57 -9.39 -6.11 -4.62
CA ILE A 57 -8.03 -5.65 -4.29
C ILE A 57 -7.05 -6.33 -5.24
N LEU A 58 -6.54 -5.55 -6.18
CA LEU A 58 -5.46 -5.92 -7.10
C LEU A 58 -4.08 -5.56 -6.53
N ASP A 59 -3.04 -6.26 -6.99
CA ASP A 59 -1.65 -6.03 -6.59
C ASP A 59 -1.22 -4.57 -6.80
N LYS A 60 -1.66 -3.94 -7.90
CA LYS A 60 -1.39 -2.52 -8.19
C LYS A 60 -1.76 -1.59 -7.03
N HIS A 61 -2.79 -1.89 -6.23
CA HIS A 61 -3.21 -1.01 -5.13
C HIS A 61 -2.28 -1.09 -3.92
N VAL A 62 -1.56 -2.20 -3.75
CA VAL A 62 -0.78 -2.52 -2.54
C VAL A 62 0.72 -2.62 -2.78
N GLU A 63 1.15 -2.69 -4.04
CA GLU A 63 2.55 -2.66 -4.43
C GLU A 63 3.22 -1.32 -4.04
N ASP A 64 4.50 -1.38 -3.66
CA ASP A 64 5.26 -0.15 -3.49
C ASP A 64 5.53 0.50 -4.83
N ALA A 65 5.52 1.84 -4.85
CA ALA A 65 5.99 2.56 -6.02
C ALA A 65 7.46 2.19 -6.27
N PRO A 66 7.89 2.10 -7.55
CA PRO A 66 9.30 1.93 -7.85
C PRO A 66 10.07 2.99 -7.08
N ARG A 67 11.06 2.56 -6.29
CA ARG A 67 11.90 3.49 -5.53
C ARG A 67 12.57 4.36 -6.58
N SER A 68 12.18 5.62 -6.69
CA SER A 68 12.93 6.61 -7.44
C SER A 68 14.29 6.69 -6.75
N GLY A 69 15.27 5.95 -7.26
CA GLY A 69 16.62 5.97 -6.73
C GLY A 69 17.11 7.40 -6.67
N ARG A 70 18.06 7.67 -5.77
CA ARG A 70 18.84 8.91 -5.82
C ARG A 70 19.41 9.03 -7.24
N PRO A 71 19.22 10.15 -7.96
CA PRO A 71 19.81 10.31 -9.28
C PRO A 71 21.32 10.04 -9.17
N SER A 72 21.81 9.06 -9.93
CA SER A 72 23.22 8.73 -9.94
C SER A 72 23.97 9.82 -10.70
N THR A 73 24.91 10.48 -10.04
CA THR A 73 25.82 11.47 -10.65
C THR A 73 26.89 10.78 -11.51
N ASN A 74 26.56 9.69 -12.20
CA ASN A 74 27.50 9.04 -13.11
C ASN A 74 27.21 9.55 -14.52
N PRO A 75 28.12 10.34 -15.14
CA PRO A 75 27.95 10.70 -16.53
C PRO A 75 27.97 9.41 -17.35
N VAL A 76 26.84 9.11 -18.01
CA VAL A 76 26.75 8.01 -18.97
C VAL A 76 27.77 8.28 -20.06
N LYS A 77 28.90 7.54 -20.06
CA LYS A 77 29.80 7.51 -21.21
C LYS A 77 29.03 6.89 -22.37
N LYS A 78 28.67 7.71 -23.36
CA LYS A 78 28.19 7.24 -24.65
C LYS A 78 29.33 6.46 -25.32
N LYS A 79 29.05 5.22 -25.71
CA LYS A 79 29.88 4.46 -26.67
C LYS A 79 29.58 4.93 -28.07
#